data_AF-A0A939HC82-F1
#
_entry.id   AF-A0A939HC82-F1
#
_cell.length_a   1.000
_cell.length_b   1.000
_cell.length_c   1.000
_cell.angle_alpha   90.00
_cell.angle_beta   90.00
_cell.angle_gamma   90.00
#
_symmetry.space_group_name_H-M   'P 1'
#
loop_
_entity.id
_entity.type
_entity.pdbx_description
1 polymer ?
#
loop_
_entity_poly.entity_id
_entity_poly.type
_entity_poly.pdbx_seq_one_letter_code
_entity_poly.pdbx_strand_id
1 'polypeptide(L)'
;MKINLKNRKLLIVPVAIAAVILLYFYLGNFFQTGVDYYGSFLREDRKASSTLSSVYVGKSGAGKTTLKVTRMSQADKFVEVNLDGKEKEYVLEASDDGEAIRIFDAENALIYSGNLSVESGTLTNQEGEAVSYYTYRPLDNETYNETNPDPMLLVLMANRLNERYRGNLTMLLFAGLIALSMITDMIFPNFFFRLKNLKYKGDIEIPAMYRKMQKYSWVFTPVAVIILMIMAL
;
A
#
# COMPACT_ATOMS: atom_id res chain seq x y z
N MET A 1 -3.60 10.99 45.97
CA MET A 1 -2.25 11.25 45.42
C MET A 1 -2.32 12.46 44.49
N LYS A 2 -1.95 13.66 44.96
CA LYS A 2 -1.97 14.89 44.13
C LYS A 2 -0.75 14.87 43.22
N ILE A 3 -0.93 14.46 41.97
CA ILE A 3 0.12 14.47 40.96
C ILE A 3 0.42 15.94 40.62
N ASN A 4 1.63 16.39 40.97
CA ASN A 4 2.09 17.77 40.81
C ASN A 4 2.19 18.15 39.31
N LEU A 5 1.57 19.27 38.89
CA LEU A 5 1.50 19.71 37.49
C LEU A 5 2.88 19.93 36.83
N LYS A 6 3.94 20.20 37.61
CA LYS A 6 5.31 20.32 37.10
C LYS A 6 5.85 19.00 36.54
N ASN A 7 5.46 17.87 37.13
CA ASN A 7 5.86 16.53 36.67
C ASN A 7 5.08 16.08 35.42
N ARG A 8 3.89 16.65 35.19
CA ARG A 8 3.09 16.36 33.98
C ARG A 8 3.76 16.86 32.69
N LYS A 9 4.38 18.05 32.71
CA LYS A 9 5.10 18.59 31.53
C LYS A 9 6.37 17.78 31.21
N LEU A 10 7.04 17.27 32.25
CA LEU A 10 8.23 16.42 32.12
C LEU A 10 7.90 15.03 31.53
N LEU A 11 6.69 14.52 31.73
CA LEU A 11 6.22 13.26 31.12
C LEU A 11 5.71 13.43 29.68
N ILE A 12 5.31 14.62 29.27
CA ILE A 12 4.82 14.87 27.89
C ILE A 12 5.95 14.78 26.87
N VAL A 13 7.15 15.29 27.20
CA VAL A 13 8.32 15.28 26.31
C VAL A 13 8.71 13.86 25.87
N PRO A 14 8.94 12.87 26.77
CA PRO A 14 9.29 11.52 26.34
C PRO A 14 8.16 10.82 25.58
N VAL A 15 6.89 11.07 25.93
CA VAL A 15 5.74 10.51 25.19
C VAL A 15 5.67 11.08 23.77
N ALA A 16 5.90 12.38 23.60
CA ALA A 16 5.94 13.00 22.29
C ALA A 16 7.09 12.44 21.43
N ILE A 17 8.28 12.27 22.02
CA ILE A 17 9.43 11.65 21.34
C ILE A 17 9.09 10.21 20.90
N ALA A 18 8.50 9.40 21.80
CA ALA A 18 8.07 8.04 21.47
C ALA A 18 7.04 8.03 20.33
N ALA A 19 6.08 8.95 20.35
CA ALA A 19 5.08 9.08 19.27
C ALA A 19 5.72 9.44 17.92
N VAL A 20 6.70 10.35 17.90
CA VAL A 20 7.45 10.70 16.68
C VAL A 20 8.22 9.51 16.14
N ILE A 21 8.89 8.74 17.01
CA ILE A 21 9.62 7.53 16.61
C ILE A 21 8.66 6.48 16.02
N LEU A 22 7.53 6.24 16.68
CA LEU A 22 6.51 5.31 16.18
C LEU A 22 5.95 5.76 14.83
N LEU A 23 5.67 7.05 14.67
CA LEU A 23 5.19 7.62 13.40
C LEU A 23 6.23 7.46 12.29
N TYR A 24 7.51 7.67 12.59
CA TYR A 24 8.60 7.46 11.63
C TYR A 24 8.63 6.02 11.10
N PHE A 25 8.59 5.02 12.00
CA PHE A 25 8.54 3.61 11.60
C PHE A 25 7.25 3.25 10.86
N TYR A 26 6.12 3.81 11.27
CA TYR A 26 4.84 3.62 10.59
C TYR A 26 4.89 4.14 9.15
N LEU A 27 5.30 5.39 8.94
CA LEU A 27 5.38 5.99 7.61
C LEU A 27 6.42 5.26 6.73
N GLY A 28 7.53 4.80 7.32
CA GLY A 28 8.51 3.96 6.64
C GLY A 28 7.96 2.61 6.18
N ASN A 29 6.95 2.06 6.84
CA ASN A 29 6.22 0.87 6.36
C ASN A 29 5.11 1.22 5.36
N PHE A 30 4.43 2.34 5.57
CA PHE A 30 3.32 2.80 4.75
C PHE A 30 3.75 3.12 3.31
N PHE A 31 4.87 3.84 3.14
CA PHE A 31 5.39 4.23 1.83
C PHE A 31 6.33 3.20 1.20
N GLN A 32 6.24 1.93 1.62
CA GLN A 32 6.96 0.85 0.96
C GLN A 32 6.40 0.66 -0.46
N THR A 33 7.30 0.66 -1.44
CA THR A 33 7.00 0.24 -2.80
C THR A 33 7.09 -1.29 -2.90
N GLY A 34 6.20 -1.88 -3.67
CA GLY A 34 6.19 -3.31 -3.90
C GLY A 34 5.21 -3.68 -5.01
N VAL A 35 4.98 -4.98 -5.15
CA VAL A 35 4.03 -5.55 -6.12
C VAL A 35 3.00 -6.39 -5.40
N ASP A 36 1.81 -6.50 -5.99
CA ASP A 36 0.79 -7.45 -5.54
C ASP A 36 1.00 -8.80 -6.24
N TYR A 37 1.15 -9.86 -5.45
CA TYR A 37 1.23 -11.22 -5.94
C TYR A 37 0.14 -12.06 -5.28
N TYR A 38 -0.93 -12.36 -6.02
CA TYR A 38 -2.10 -13.12 -5.53
C TYR A 38 -2.67 -12.58 -4.21
N GLY A 39 -2.81 -11.25 -4.09
CA GLY A 39 -3.32 -10.58 -2.89
C GLY A 39 -2.26 -10.35 -1.81
N SER A 40 -1.05 -10.84 -1.99
CA SER A 40 0.07 -10.67 -1.07
C SER A 40 0.98 -9.53 -1.52
N PHE A 41 1.22 -8.55 -0.65
CA PHE A 41 2.16 -7.47 -0.93
C PHE A 41 3.60 -7.95 -0.77
N LEU A 42 4.37 -7.90 -1.85
CA LEU A 42 5.80 -8.20 -1.87
C LEU A 42 6.58 -6.88 -1.97
N ARG A 43 7.38 -6.58 -0.95
CA ARG A 43 8.14 -5.32 -0.87
C ARG A 43 9.36 -5.39 -1.77
N GLU A 44 9.65 -4.30 -2.48
CA GLU A 44 10.91 -4.17 -3.21
C GLU A 44 12.13 -4.21 -2.24
N ASP A 45 13.08 -5.10 -2.52
CA ASP A 45 14.37 -5.13 -1.84
C ASP A 45 15.37 -4.21 -2.55
N ARG A 46 15.39 -2.96 -2.13
CA ARG A 46 16.30 -1.93 -2.69
C ARG A 46 17.79 -2.27 -2.59
N LYS A 47 18.21 -3.22 -1.74
CA LYS A 47 19.61 -3.63 -1.66
C LYS A 47 19.96 -4.66 -2.74
N ALA A 48 18.99 -5.48 -3.13
CA ALA A 48 19.14 -6.50 -4.17
C ALA A 48 18.73 -5.98 -5.57
N SER A 49 17.87 -4.96 -5.64
CA SER A 49 17.53 -4.26 -6.87
C SER A 49 18.71 -3.44 -7.41
N SER A 50 18.78 -3.34 -8.73
CA SER A 50 19.76 -2.55 -9.49
C SER A 50 19.09 -1.88 -10.69
N THR A 51 19.84 -1.12 -11.51
CA THR A 51 19.32 -0.54 -12.76
C THR A 51 18.82 -1.61 -13.76
N LEU A 52 19.33 -2.84 -13.64
CA LEU A 52 19.01 -3.95 -14.54
C LEU A 52 18.09 -4.99 -13.90
N SER A 53 17.84 -4.92 -12.59
CA SER A 53 17.05 -5.93 -11.89
C SER A 53 16.18 -5.34 -10.79
N SER A 54 14.93 -5.77 -10.71
CA SER A 54 14.05 -5.48 -9.57
C SER A 54 13.82 -6.75 -8.78
N VAL A 55 14.01 -6.70 -7.46
CA VAL A 55 13.78 -7.84 -6.56
C VAL A 55 12.69 -7.48 -5.57
N TYR A 56 11.69 -8.34 -5.43
CA TYR A 56 10.57 -8.18 -4.49
C TYR A 56 10.53 -9.38 -3.54
N VAL A 57 10.36 -9.12 -2.25
CA VAL A 57 10.38 -10.13 -1.19
C VAL A 57 9.19 -9.98 -0.26
N GLY A 58 8.64 -11.11 0.16
CA GLY A 58 7.53 -11.12 1.10
C GLY A 58 7.11 -12.53 1.48
N LYS A 59 5.86 -12.66 1.89
CA LYS A 59 5.24 -13.93 2.25
C LYS A 59 3.87 -14.00 1.58
N SER A 60 3.61 -15.07 0.85
CA SER A 60 2.30 -15.39 0.29
C SER A 60 1.68 -16.62 0.98
N GLY A 61 0.54 -17.13 0.49
CA GLY A 61 -0.07 -18.34 1.01
C GLY A 61 0.86 -19.55 0.93
N ALA A 62 1.68 -19.62 -0.11
CA ALA A 62 2.66 -20.68 -0.36
C ALA A 62 3.93 -20.60 0.52
N GLY A 63 4.17 -19.51 1.26
CA GLY A 63 5.33 -19.37 2.13
C GLY A 63 6.19 -18.15 1.79
N LYS A 64 7.52 -18.28 1.95
CA LYS A 64 8.45 -17.19 1.64
C LYS A 64 8.50 -17.00 0.12
N THR A 65 8.25 -15.78 -0.34
CA THR A 65 8.13 -15.48 -1.78
C THR A 65 9.15 -14.45 -2.19
N THR A 66 9.87 -14.74 -3.27
CA THR A 66 10.81 -13.82 -3.91
C THR A 66 10.51 -13.76 -5.40
N LEU A 67 10.36 -12.56 -5.93
CA LEU A 67 10.23 -12.30 -7.36
C LEU A 67 11.44 -11.49 -7.81
N LYS A 68 12.05 -11.87 -8.92
CA LYS A 68 13.14 -11.11 -9.52
C LYS A 68 12.88 -10.92 -11.00
N VAL A 69 12.93 -9.67 -11.43
CA VAL A 69 12.79 -9.29 -12.84
C VAL A 69 14.13 -8.75 -13.30
N THR A 70 14.77 -9.41 -14.25
CA THR A 70 16.08 -9.02 -14.80
C THR A 70 15.91 -8.57 -16.25
N ARG A 71 16.46 -7.40 -16.59
CA ARG A 71 16.47 -6.86 -17.94
C ARG A 71 17.54 -7.57 -18.77
N MET A 72 17.13 -8.24 -19.85
CA MET A 72 18.04 -8.90 -20.79
C MET A 72 18.43 -7.98 -21.95
N SER A 73 17.43 -7.31 -22.54
CA SER A 73 17.60 -6.34 -23.62
C SER A 73 16.73 -5.09 -23.35
N GLN A 74 16.61 -4.17 -24.31
CA GLN A 74 15.69 -3.04 -24.15
C GLN A 74 14.26 -3.52 -23.92
N ALA A 75 13.79 -4.47 -24.74
CA ALA A 75 12.45 -5.01 -24.71
C ALA A 75 12.33 -6.24 -23.79
N ASP A 76 13.29 -7.17 -23.85
CA ASP A 76 13.15 -8.49 -23.20
C ASP A 76 13.48 -8.48 -21.71
N LYS A 77 12.80 -9.34 -20.97
CA LYS A 77 12.90 -9.49 -19.52
C LYS A 77 12.92 -10.96 -19.13
N PHE A 78 13.66 -11.27 -18.09
CA PHE A 78 13.67 -12.56 -17.42
C PHE A 78 12.99 -12.44 -16.06
N VAL A 79 12.09 -13.35 -15.73
CA VAL A 79 11.33 -13.33 -14.47
C VAL A 79 11.57 -14.64 -13.71
N GLU A 80 12.14 -14.52 -12.52
CA GLU A 80 12.33 -15.61 -11.56
C GLU A 80 11.28 -15.49 -10.46
N VAL A 81 10.55 -16.57 -10.22
CA VAL A 81 9.53 -16.71 -9.19
C VAL A 81 9.97 -17.81 -8.24
N ASN A 82 10.38 -17.45 -7.03
CA ASN A 82 10.77 -18.40 -5.98
C ASN A 82 9.73 -18.42 -4.86
N LEU A 83 9.15 -19.60 -4.63
CA LEU A 83 8.11 -19.85 -3.63
C LEU A 83 8.57 -20.97 -2.70
N ASP A 84 8.95 -20.59 -1.49
CA ASP A 84 9.46 -21.48 -0.45
C ASP A 84 10.56 -22.43 -0.96
N GLY A 85 11.47 -21.90 -1.78
CA GLY A 85 12.59 -22.65 -2.37
C GLY A 85 12.27 -23.36 -3.70
N LYS A 86 11.01 -23.33 -4.17
CA LYS A 86 10.66 -23.79 -5.52
C LYS A 86 10.76 -22.65 -6.51
N GLU A 87 11.63 -22.79 -7.49
CA GLU A 87 11.89 -21.76 -8.49
C GLU A 87 11.19 -22.08 -9.80
N LYS A 88 10.64 -21.04 -10.43
CA LYS A 88 10.14 -21.04 -11.80
C LYS A 88 10.69 -19.84 -12.54
N GLU A 89 11.02 -20.06 -13.80
CA GLU A 89 11.68 -19.10 -14.66
C GLU A 89 10.82 -18.84 -15.88
N TYR A 90 10.76 -17.57 -16.31
CA TYR A 90 10.02 -17.14 -17.48
C TYR A 90 10.83 -16.13 -18.28
N VAL A 91 10.73 -16.21 -19.60
CA VAL A 91 11.28 -15.22 -20.52
C VAL A 91 10.13 -14.46 -21.14
N LEU A 92 10.14 -13.15 -20.97
CA LEU A 92 9.25 -12.24 -21.66
C LEU A 92 10.01 -11.61 -22.83
N GLU A 93 9.56 -11.90 -24.03
CA GLU A 93 9.99 -11.23 -25.26
C GLU A 93 8.99 -10.14 -25.62
N ALA A 94 9.49 -8.97 -25.99
CA ALA A 94 8.66 -7.89 -26.50
C ALA A 94 9.21 -7.35 -27.81
N SER A 95 8.33 -6.82 -28.66
CA SER A 95 8.74 -6.06 -29.84
C SER A 95 9.51 -4.79 -29.46
N ASP A 96 10.20 -4.17 -30.43
CA ASP A 96 11.01 -2.98 -30.19
C ASP A 96 10.19 -1.79 -29.64
N ASP A 97 8.92 -1.69 -30.00
CA ASP A 97 7.96 -0.72 -29.46
C ASP A 97 7.38 -1.12 -28.09
N GLY A 98 7.63 -2.35 -27.63
CA GLY A 98 7.13 -2.90 -26.38
C GLY A 98 5.66 -3.31 -26.40
N GLU A 99 4.99 -3.24 -27.55
CA GLU A 99 3.55 -3.54 -27.66
C GLU A 99 3.27 -5.03 -27.79
N ALA A 100 3.90 -5.74 -28.72
CA ALA A 100 3.68 -7.17 -28.89
C ALA A 100 4.51 -7.95 -27.86
N ILE A 101 3.85 -8.79 -27.07
CA ILE A 101 4.47 -9.53 -25.96
C ILE A 101 4.26 -11.04 -26.12
N ARG A 102 5.31 -11.81 -25.82
CA ARG A 102 5.28 -13.26 -25.71
C ARG A 102 5.95 -13.70 -24.42
N ILE A 103 5.41 -14.73 -23.76
CA ILE A 103 6.03 -15.32 -22.58
C ILE A 103 6.29 -16.80 -22.83
N PHE A 104 7.51 -17.20 -22.51
CA PHE A 104 7.98 -18.58 -22.52
C PHE A 104 8.28 -19.04 -21.10
N ASP A 105 7.98 -20.29 -20.81
CA ASP A 105 8.42 -20.94 -19.57
C ASP A 105 9.84 -21.52 -19.69
N ALA A 106 10.31 -22.19 -18.64
CA ALA A 106 11.62 -22.83 -18.60
C ALA A 106 11.81 -23.96 -19.64
N GLU A 107 10.73 -24.55 -20.15
CA GLU A 107 10.75 -25.58 -21.20
C GLU A 107 10.68 -24.97 -22.61
N ASN A 108 10.73 -23.63 -22.70
CA ASN A 108 10.57 -22.86 -23.93
C ASN A 108 9.19 -23.04 -24.59
N ALA A 109 8.17 -23.41 -23.79
CA ALA A 109 6.79 -23.46 -24.25
C ALA A 109 6.18 -22.04 -24.19
N LEU A 110 5.50 -21.65 -25.28
CA LEU A 110 4.76 -20.38 -25.32
C LEU A 110 3.52 -20.49 -24.42
N ILE A 111 3.51 -19.75 -23.32
CA ILE A 111 2.39 -19.73 -22.35
C ILE A 111 1.50 -18.50 -22.49
N TYR A 112 1.98 -17.46 -23.18
CA TYR A 112 1.19 -16.27 -23.46
C TYR A 112 1.68 -15.55 -24.70
N SER A 113 0.73 -14.96 -25.43
CA SER A 113 1.02 -13.98 -26.46
C SER A 113 -0.13 -12.99 -26.55
N GLY A 114 0.20 -11.73 -26.80
CA GLY A 114 -0.77 -10.65 -26.87
C GLY A 114 -0.11 -9.31 -27.13
N ASN A 115 -0.89 -8.23 -26.98
CA ASN A 115 -0.44 -6.85 -27.12
C ASN A 115 -0.67 -6.07 -25.82
N LEU A 116 0.31 -5.27 -25.41
CA LEU A 116 0.26 -4.32 -24.32
C LEU A 116 0.18 -2.91 -24.89
N SER A 117 -0.94 -2.24 -24.65
CA SER A 117 -1.06 -0.80 -24.94
C SER A 117 -0.93 -0.02 -23.65
N VAL A 118 0.27 0.53 -23.42
CA VAL A 118 0.56 1.35 -22.23
C VAL A 118 -0.32 2.59 -22.21
N GLU A 119 -0.56 3.22 -23.37
CA GLU A 119 -1.37 4.42 -23.51
C GLU A 119 -2.83 4.18 -23.10
N SER A 120 -3.45 3.12 -23.62
CA SER A 120 -4.86 2.82 -23.31
C SER A 120 -5.04 2.11 -21.97
N GLY A 121 -3.97 1.56 -21.38
CA GLY A 121 -4.09 0.82 -20.14
C GLY A 121 -4.55 -0.63 -20.29
N THR A 122 -4.35 -1.24 -21.47
CA THR A 122 -4.97 -2.52 -21.83
C THR A 122 -3.96 -3.58 -22.25
N LEU A 123 -4.29 -4.82 -21.93
CA LEU A 123 -3.65 -6.03 -22.44
C LEU A 123 -4.67 -6.81 -23.25
N THR A 124 -4.31 -7.13 -24.49
CA THR A 124 -5.16 -7.89 -25.40
C THR A 124 -4.50 -9.23 -25.69
N ASN A 125 -5.17 -10.34 -25.39
CA ASN A 125 -4.64 -11.67 -25.70
C ASN A 125 -4.76 -11.98 -27.22
N GLN A 126 -4.20 -13.12 -27.65
CA GLN A 126 -4.35 -13.57 -29.05
C GLN A 126 -5.79 -13.78 -29.50
N GLU A 127 -6.71 -14.05 -28.57
CA GLU A 127 -8.14 -14.28 -28.85
C GLU A 127 -8.91 -12.95 -29.00
N GLY A 128 -8.26 -11.81 -28.78
CA GLY A 128 -8.84 -10.47 -28.90
C GLY A 128 -9.55 -9.98 -27.63
N GLU A 129 -9.47 -10.72 -26.53
CA GLU A 129 -9.99 -10.28 -25.24
C GLU A 129 -9.09 -9.21 -24.65
N ALA A 130 -9.66 -8.04 -24.38
CA ALA A 130 -8.96 -6.90 -23.81
C ALA A 130 -9.27 -6.77 -22.31
N VAL A 131 -8.22 -6.68 -21.49
CA VAL A 131 -8.32 -6.51 -20.04
C VAL A 131 -7.57 -5.25 -19.62
N SER A 132 -8.20 -4.43 -18.77
CA SER A 132 -7.53 -3.26 -18.22
C SER A 132 -6.57 -3.65 -17.11
N TYR A 133 -5.29 -3.34 -17.28
CA TYR A 133 -4.29 -3.68 -16.27
C TYR A 133 -4.40 -2.86 -14.97
N TYR A 134 -5.11 -1.72 -14.99
CA TYR A 134 -5.38 -0.94 -13.78
C TYR A 134 -6.31 -1.63 -12.78
N THR A 135 -7.14 -2.54 -13.29
CA THR A 135 -8.17 -3.26 -12.51
C THR A 135 -7.94 -4.75 -12.45
N TYR A 136 -6.93 -5.24 -13.17
CA TYR A 136 -6.63 -6.66 -13.25
C TYR A 136 -6.25 -7.21 -11.87
N ARG A 137 -6.84 -8.36 -11.55
CA ARG A 137 -6.51 -9.13 -10.35
C ARG A 137 -6.41 -10.59 -10.76
N PRO A 138 -5.27 -11.26 -10.50
CA PRO A 138 -5.15 -12.68 -10.77
C PRO A 138 -6.14 -13.44 -9.89
N LEU A 139 -6.88 -14.36 -10.49
CA LEU A 139 -7.78 -15.26 -9.77
C LEU A 139 -7.05 -16.57 -9.51
N ASP A 140 -6.99 -16.97 -8.25
CA ASP A 140 -6.47 -18.28 -7.86
C ASP A 140 -7.45 -19.39 -8.29
N ASN A 141 -6.99 -20.27 -9.17
CA ASN A 141 -7.75 -21.38 -9.75
C ASN A 141 -6.84 -22.58 -10.07
N GLU A 142 -7.42 -23.67 -10.60
CA GLU A 142 -6.67 -24.89 -10.89
C GLU A 142 -5.56 -24.68 -11.93
N THR A 143 -5.79 -23.83 -12.94
CA THR A 143 -4.84 -23.52 -14.00
C THR A 143 -3.76 -22.54 -13.55
N TYR A 144 -4.19 -21.45 -12.89
CA TYR A 144 -3.32 -20.36 -12.47
C TYR A 144 -3.47 -20.08 -10.99
N ASN A 145 -2.35 -20.16 -10.27
CA ASN A 145 -2.28 -19.98 -8.82
C ASN A 145 -0.91 -19.43 -8.42
N GLU A 146 -0.67 -19.24 -7.12
CA GLU A 146 0.63 -18.77 -6.64
C GLU A 146 1.79 -19.60 -7.21
N THR A 147 1.69 -20.92 -7.30
CA THR A 147 2.79 -21.74 -7.83
C THR A 147 2.87 -21.77 -9.36
N ASN A 148 1.79 -21.42 -10.05
CA ASN A 148 1.73 -21.32 -11.51
C ASN A 148 1.11 -19.96 -11.88
N PRO A 149 1.88 -18.87 -11.79
CA PRO A 149 1.34 -17.53 -11.93
C PRO A 149 0.66 -17.32 -13.28
N ASP A 150 -0.45 -16.59 -13.25
CA ASP A 150 -1.16 -16.16 -14.46
C ASP A 150 -0.18 -15.39 -15.37
N PRO A 151 -0.06 -15.75 -16.66
CA PRO A 151 0.84 -15.09 -17.57
C PRO A 151 0.60 -13.58 -17.69
N MET A 152 -0.64 -13.11 -17.55
CA MET A 152 -0.94 -11.69 -17.59
C MET A 152 -0.35 -10.96 -16.38
N LEU A 153 -0.38 -11.59 -15.19
CA LEU A 153 0.33 -11.07 -14.02
C LEU A 153 1.84 -10.97 -14.28
N LEU A 154 2.44 -11.96 -14.93
CA LEU A 154 3.87 -11.93 -15.31
C LEU A 154 4.18 -10.75 -16.23
N VAL A 155 3.33 -10.46 -17.24
CA VAL A 155 3.49 -9.26 -18.10
C VAL A 155 3.50 -7.98 -17.27
N LEU A 156 2.55 -7.84 -16.34
CA LEU A 156 2.44 -6.64 -15.51
C LEU A 156 3.63 -6.47 -14.56
N MET A 157 4.11 -7.56 -13.97
CA MET A 157 5.26 -7.53 -13.08
C MET A 157 6.54 -7.21 -13.86
N ALA A 158 6.76 -7.84 -15.02
CA ALA A 158 7.93 -7.59 -15.86
C ALA A 158 8.03 -6.13 -16.33
N ASN A 159 6.88 -5.50 -16.60
CA ASN A 159 6.80 -4.10 -17.02
C ASN A 159 6.60 -3.10 -15.86
N ARG A 160 6.63 -3.56 -14.60
CA ARG A 160 6.40 -2.74 -13.40
C ARG A 160 5.05 -2.00 -13.39
N LEU A 161 4.06 -2.51 -14.10
CA LEU A 161 2.71 -1.94 -14.19
C LEU A 161 1.81 -2.31 -13.00
N ASN A 162 2.21 -3.31 -12.22
CA ASN A 162 1.54 -3.72 -10.97
C ASN A 162 2.30 -3.26 -9.72
N GLU A 163 3.14 -2.22 -9.84
CA GLU A 163 3.77 -1.60 -8.68
C GLU A 163 2.78 -0.74 -7.91
N ARG A 164 2.74 -0.90 -6.59
CA ARG A 164 1.93 -0.10 -5.70
C ARG A 164 2.68 0.28 -4.44
N TYR A 165 2.22 1.36 -3.82
CA TYR A 165 2.55 1.65 -2.44
C TYR A 165 1.71 0.74 -1.52
N ARG A 166 2.31 0.28 -0.43
CA ARG A 166 1.63 -0.54 0.57
C ARG A 166 0.41 0.16 1.15
N GLY A 167 0.61 1.42 1.53
CA GLY A 167 -0.39 2.18 2.27
C GLY A 167 -1.53 2.76 1.43
N ASN A 168 -2.71 2.84 2.02
CA ASN A 168 -3.87 3.54 1.48
C ASN A 168 -3.86 5.02 1.90
N LEU A 169 -3.46 5.91 0.96
CA LEU A 169 -3.33 7.35 1.22
C LEU A 169 -4.65 7.99 1.67
N THR A 170 -5.78 7.56 1.13
CA THR A 170 -7.10 8.06 1.49
C THR A 170 -7.42 7.78 2.96
N MET A 171 -7.15 6.56 3.43
CA MET A 171 -7.34 6.21 4.85
C MET A 171 -6.40 6.98 5.78
N LEU A 172 -5.13 7.16 5.38
CA LEU A 172 -4.17 7.97 6.14
C LEU A 172 -4.63 9.43 6.26
N LEU A 173 -5.15 10.00 5.17
CA LEU A 173 -5.69 11.36 5.16
C LEU A 173 -6.89 11.49 6.12
N PHE A 174 -7.82 10.53 6.09
CA PHE A 174 -8.94 10.51 7.03
C PHE A 174 -8.49 10.40 8.49
N ALA A 175 -7.53 9.51 8.78
CA ALA A 175 -6.96 9.38 10.12
C ALA A 175 -6.31 10.70 10.58
N GLY A 176 -5.57 11.37 9.68
CA GLY A 176 -4.95 12.67 9.93
C GLY A 176 -5.97 13.78 10.22
N LEU A 177 -7.07 13.85 9.45
CA LEU A 177 -8.14 14.82 9.69
C LEU A 177 -8.83 14.59 11.05
N ILE A 178 -9.11 13.34 11.41
CA ILE A 178 -9.70 13.00 12.70
C ILE A 178 -8.75 13.36 13.85
N ALA A 179 -7.46 13.04 13.72
CA ALA A 179 -6.44 13.38 14.70
C ALA A 179 -6.28 14.91 14.85
N LEU A 180 -6.25 15.65 13.73
CA LEU A 180 -6.19 17.11 13.74
C LEU A 180 -7.42 17.71 14.43
N SER A 181 -8.62 17.23 14.09
CA SER A 181 -9.86 17.63 14.74
C SER A 181 -9.81 17.44 16.25
N MET A 182 -9.34 16.28 16.71
CA MET A 182 -9.15 16.00 18.14
C MET A 182 -8.13 16.93 18.79
N ILE A 183 -6.98 17.18 18.17
CA ILE A 183 -5.95 18.09 18.69
C ILE A 183 -6.50 19.51 18.80
N THR A 184 -7.21 20.00 17.78
CA THR A 184 -7.90 21.30 17.80
C THR A 184 -8.90 21.35 18.95
N ASP A 185 -9.67 20.27 19.16
CA ASP A 185 -10.65 20.17 20.25
C ASP A 185 -9.99 20.18 21.65
N MET A 186 -8.80 19.57 21.80
CA MET A 186 -8.05 19.59 23.06
C MET A 186 -7.41 20.96 23.36
N ILE A 187 -6.83 21.62 22.35
CA ILE A 187 -6.16 22.93 22.50
C ILE A 187 -7.18 24.06 22.62
N PHE A 188 -8.26 23.99 21.84
CA PHE A 188 -9.32 24.98 21.80
C PHE A 188 -10.68 24.32 22.07
N PRO A 189 -11.01 23.99 23.34
CA PRO A 189 -12.21 23.23 23.69
C PRO A 189 -13.55 23.88 23.32
N ASN A 190 -13.55 25.15 22.92
CA ASN A 190 -14.74 25.88 22.51
C ASN A 190 -14.84 26.03 20.99
N PHE A 191 -13.84 25.57 20.23
CA PHE A 191 -13.72 25.85 18.81
C PHE A 191 -14.92 25.33 18.02
N PHE A 192 -15.21 24.02 18.09
CA PHE A 192 -16.33 23.43 17.35
C PHE A 192 -17.69 23.94 17.82
N PHE A 193 -17.83 24.20 19.12
CA PHE A 193 -19.05 24.81 19.65
C PHE A 193 -19.28 26.22 19.08
N ARG A 194 -18.25 27.06 19.04
CA ARG A 194 -18.32 28.41 18.46
C ARG A 194 -18.51 28.36 16.95
N LEU A 195 -17.82 27.44 16.26
CA LEU A 195 -17.95 27.23 14.82
C LEU A 195 -19.40 26.87 14.44
N LYS A 196 -20.04 25.96 15.19
CA LYS A 196 -21.45 25.59 14.99
C LYS A 196 -22.39 26.78 15.25
N ASN A 197 -22.05 27.64 16.21
CA ASN A 197 -22.92 28.72 16.68
C ASN A 197 -22.50 30.11 16.17
N LEU A 198 -21.75 30.20 15.06
CA LEU A 198 -21.24 31.47 14.50
C LEU A 198 -22.31 32.56 14.28
N LYS A 199 -23.56 32.16 14.04
CA LYS A 199 -24.69 33.08 13.80
C LYS A 199 -25.12 33.83 15.06
N TYR A 200 -24.77 33.35 16.25
CA TYR A 200 -25.16 33.97 17.51
C TYR A 200 -24.03 34.87 18.01
N LYS A 201 -24.30 36.19 18.10
CA LYS A 201 -23.32 37.22 18.46
C LYS A 201 -23.05 37.35 19.97
N GLY A 202 -23.70 36.56 20.82
CA GLY A 202 -23.56 36.61 22.27
C GLY A 202 -22.77 35.43 22.84
N ASP A 203 -22.28 35.56 24.07
CA ASP A 203 -21.67 34.46 24.82
C ASP A 203 -22.75 33.42 25.16
N ILE A 204 -22.86 32.39 24.32
CA ILE A 204 -23.70 31.23 24.60
C ILE A 204 -23.03 30.39 25.69
N GLU A 205 -23.76 30.10 26.77
CA GLU A 205 -23.30 29.21 27.82
C GLU A 205 -23.13 27.78 27.27
N ILE A 206 -21.96 27.19 27.49
CA ILE A 206 -21.63 25.87 26.96
C ILE A 206 -22.27 24.81 27.86
N PRO A 207 -23.16 23.94 27.33
CA PRO A 207 -23.81 22.92 28.13
C PRO A 207 -22.80 21.98 28.80
N ALA A 208 -23.05 21.62 30.06
CA ALA A 208 -22.20 20.66 30.79
C ALA A 208 -22.11 19.30 30.08
N MET A 209 -23.17 18.89 29.37
CA MET A 209 -23.18 17.66 28.57
C MET A 209 -22.17 17.71 27.42
N TYR A 210 -22.04 18.85 26.74
CA TYR A 210 -21.06 19.03 25.65
C TYR A 210 -19.64 18.77 26.16
N ARG A 211 -19.29 19.35 27.31
CA ARG A 211 -17.98 19.14 27.96
C ARG A 211 -17.72 17.69 28.35
N LYS A 212 -18.75 16.96 28.76
CA LYS A 212 -18.62 15.52 29.08
C LYS A 212 -18.37 14.71 27.81
N MET A 213 -19.15 14.93 26.75
CA MET A 213 -18.97 14.25 25.46
C MET A 213 -17.60 14.54 24.84
N GLN A 214 -17.11 15.77 24.99
CA GLN A 214 -15.77 16.18 24.56
C GLN A 214 -14.68 15.34 25.19
N LYS A 215 -14.75 15.15 26.52
CA LYS A 215 -13.79 14.30 27.25
C LYS A 215 -13.87 12.84 26.84
N TYR A 216 -15.06 12.31 26.54
CA TYR A 216 -15.20 10.95 26.00
C TYR A 216 -14.56 10.84 24.62
N SER A 217 -14.80 11.82 23.75
CA SER A 217 -14.17 11.89 22.42
C SER A 217 -12.65 11.84 22.51
N TRP A 218 -12.04 12.52 23.47
CA TRP A 218 -10.58 12.49 23.69
C TRP A 218 -10.02 11.12 24.07
N VAL A 219 -10.86 10.21 24.58
CA VAL A 219 -10.46 8.85 24.94
C VAL A 219 -10.71 7.88 23.77
N PHE A 220 -11.85 8.00 23.07
CA PHE A 220 -12.21 7.09 21.99
C PHE A 220 -11.56 7.42 20.65
N THR A 221 -11.36 8.71 20.35
CA THR A 221 -10.80 9.14 19.06
C THR A 221 -9.38 8.64 18.81
N PRO A 222 -8.44 8.64 19.80
CA PRO A 222 -7.12 8.04 19.60
C PRO A 222 -7.19 6.56 19.19
N VAL A 223 -8.11 5.80 19.79
CA VAL A 223 -8.31 4.37 19.45
C VAL A 223 -8.79 4.24 18.01
N ALA A 224 -9.75 5.05 17.59
CA ALA A 224 -10.23 5.06 16.21
C ALA A 224 -9.14 5.44 15.21
N VAL A 225 -8.30 6.44 15.53
CA VAL A 225 -7.16 6.84 14.69
C VAL A 225 -6.15 5.69 14.55
N ILE A 226 -5.84 4.99 15.64
CA ILE A 226 -4.94 3.83 15.60
C ILE A 226 -5.52 2.72 14.72
N ILE A 227 -6.82 2.41 14.86
CA ILE A 227 -7.48 1.41 14.02
C ILE A 227 -7.40 1.81 12.54
N LEU A 228 -7.71 3.07 12.22
CA LEU A 228 -7.62 3.56 10.84
C LEU A 228 -6.20 3.51 10.29
N MET A 229 -5.19 3.83 11.10
CA MET A 229 -3.79 3.70 10.70
C MET A 229 -3.41 2.25 10.42
N ILE A 230 -3.86 1.29 11.25
CA ILE A 230 -3.61 -0.14 11.01
C ILE A 230 -4.30 -0.60 9.73
N MET A 231 -5.55 -0.21 9.50
CA MET A 231 -6.29 -0.55 8.27
C MET A 231 -5.72 0.12 7.01
N ALA A 232 -5.00 1.23 7.17
CA ALA A 232 -4.37 1.94 6.07
C ALA A 232 -3.06 1.28 5.59
N LEU A 233 -2.54 0.26 6.29
CA LEU A 233 -1.35 -0.53 5.93
C LEU A 233 -1.70 -1.83 5.21
#